data_AF-A0A7V7GQ60-F1
#
_entry.id   AF-A0A7V7GQ60-F1
#
_cell.length_a   1.000
_cell.length_b   1.000
_cell.length_c   1.000
_cell.angle_alpha   90.00
_cell.angle_beta   90.00
_cell.angle_gamma   90.00
#
_symmetry.space_group_name_H-M   'P 1'
#
loop_
_entity.id
_entity.type
_entity.pdbx_description
1 polymer ?
#
loop_
_entity_poly.entity_id
_entity_poly.type
_entity_poly.pdbx_seq_one_letter_code
_entity_poly.pdbx_strand_id
1 'polypeptide(L)'
;MKKRRRSQLKQVVDKPFYFKIDKKIKKLASTQQLQSKKSERLFLALIFEDQSYVIIDQSGYPIEYSPAEYTYQEGISRSRWRLLNEAPIEFSQWINRKEEMPVLIEKKKSGKELTNCWVGLPEERFLRYKKWATPSGYLCGTYAAAVLLAYYQDYRKEWMLPLEIRKKNTSNSMALTKALRSQIQPLGLPTIPFQVSTGISSFLKKNGNHERARATLLGSWQRATKRIREGKPVMIGILKVLGSTYGNHWVTAYAYFETETGERYYKVHDNWGDYHKVIPASWSNGTVSLP
;
A
#
# COMPACT_ATOMS: atom_id res chain seq x y z
N MET A 1 -7.81 -38.10 17.57
CA MET A 1 -7.11 -37.86 16.28
C MET A 1 -6.88 -36.37 16.07
N LYS A 2 -5.64 -35.88 16.24
CA LYS A 2 -5.28 -34.46 15.98
C LYS A 2 -5.15 -34.25 14.47
N LYS A 3 -6.02 -33.41 13.87
CA LYS A 3 -5.88 -32.94 12.49
C LYS A 3 -4.51 -32.27 12.33
N ARG A 4 -3.56 -32.92 11.65
CA ARG A 4 -2.34 -32.28 11.14
C ARG A 4 -2.79 -31.09 10.28
N ARG A 5 -2.45 -29.87 10.69
CA ARG A 5 -2.51 -28.68 9.82
C ARG A 5 -1.65 -29.00 8.60
N ARG A 6 -2.26 -29.21 7.43
CA ARG A 6 -1.53 -29.28 6.16
C ARG A 6 -0.77 -27.96 6.00
N SER A 7 0.54 -28.01 6.17
CA SER A 7 1.42 -26.86 5.93
C SER A 7 1.26 -26.43 4.48
N GLN A 8 0.97 -25.14 4.28
CA GLN A 8 1.05 -24.49 2.98
C GLN A 8 2.51 -24.58 2.54
N LEU A 9 2.82 -25.45 1.58
CA LEU A 9 4.21 -25.70 1.17
C LEU A 9 4.64 -24.58 0.22
N LYS A 10 5.48 -23.68 0.70
CA LYS A 10 6.28 -22.80 -0.17
C LYS A 10 7.36 -23.66 -0.80
N GLN A 11 7.55 -23.56 -2.10
CA GLN A 11 8.69 -24.22 -2.75
C GLN A 11 9.91 -23.32 -2.61
N VAL A 12 10.91 -23.80 -1.87
CA VAL A 12 12.20 -23.14 -1.75
C VAL A 12 12.94 -23.28 -3.08
N VAL A 13 13.64 -22.23 -3.49
CA VAL A 13 14.42 -22.26 -4.73
C VAL A 13 15.81 -22.83 -4.43
N ASP A 14 16.15 -23.97 -5.01
CA ASP A 14 17.39 -24.71 -4.72
C ASP A 14 18.66 -23.97 -5.15
N LYS A 15 18.55 -23.06 -6.13
CA LYS A 15 19.65 -22.20 -6.59
C LYS A 15 19.26 -20.73 -6.47
N PRO A 16 20.17 -19.84 -6.06
CA PRO A 16 19.86 -18.43 -5.93
C PRO A 16 19.45 -17.85 -7.28
N PHE A 17 18.23 -17.32 -7.35
CA PHE A 17 17.67 -16.72 -8.56
C PHE A 17 17.34 -15.26 -8.29
N TYR A 18 17.73 -14.36 -9.20
CA TYR A 18 17.64 -12.92 -9.00
C TYR A 18 16.76 -12.27 -10.05
N PHE A 19 16.05 -11.23 -9.64
CA PHE A 19 15.24 -10.39 -10.52
C PHE A 19 15.62 -8.93 -10.41
N LYS A 20 15.61 -8.23 -11.54
CA LYS A 20 15.52 -6.77 -11.56
C LYS A 20 14.06 -6.36 -11.37
N ILE A 21 13.80 -5.66 -10.27
CA ILE A 21 12.48 -5.15 -9.89
C ILE A 21 12.63 -3.67 -9.56
N ASP A 22 12.12 -2.84 -10.47
CA ASP A 22 12.31 -1.39 -10.45
C ASP A 22 13.81 -1.01 -10.46
N LYS A 23 14.30 -0.42 -9.36
CA LYS A 23 15.72 -0.03 -9.20
C LYS A 23 16.52 -1.03 -8.35
N LYS A 24 15.90 -2.15 -7.97
CA LYS A 24 16.46 -3.10 -7.00
C LYS A 24 16.70 -4.44 -7.66
N ILE A 25 17.76 -5.11 -7.24
CA ILE A 25 17.96 -6.53 -7.47
C ILE A 25 17.37 -7.24 -6.26
N LYS A 26 16.46 -8.19 -6.49
CA LYS A 26 15.85 -8.99 -5.42
C LYS A 26 16.14 -10.46 -5.62
N LYS A 27 16.55 -11.13 -4.54
CA LYS A 27 16.75 -12.57 -4.49
C LYS A 27 15.43 -13.27 -4.21
N LEU A 28 15.05 -14.20 -5.07
CA LEU A 28 13.89 -15.03 -4.91
C LEU A 28 14.14 -16.02 -3.77
N ALA A 29 13.27 -16.03 -2.77
CA ALA A 29 13.36 -16.94 -1.64
C ALA A 29 12.48 -18.18 -1.85
N SER A 30 11.28 -17.98 -2.40
CA SER A 30 10.34 -19.08 -2.65
C SER A 30 9.29 -18.70 -3.68
N THR A 31 8.59 -19.71 -4.18
CA THR A 31 7.41 -19.55 -5.03
C THR A 31 6.19 -20.20 -4.41
N GLN A 32 5.01 -19.72 -4.80
CA GLN A 32 3.73 -20.31 -4.40
C GLN A 32 2.70 -20.13 -5.51
N GLN A 33 2.08 -21.24 -5.92
CA GLN A 33 1.02 -21.21 -6.92
C GLN A 33 -0.30 -20.74 -6.28
N LEU A 34 -0.99 -19.88 -7.01
CA LEU A 34 -2.23 -19.23 -6.60
C LEU A 34 -3.31 -19.50 -7.64
N GLN A 35 -4.55 -19.58 -7.20
CA GLN A 35 -5.73 -19.58 -8.06
C GLN A 35 -6.60 -18.37 -7.74
N SER A 36 -7.10 -17.69 -8.77
CA SER A 36 -8.12 -16.64 -8.60
C SER A 36 -9.42 -17.25 -8.10
N LYS A 37 -9.95 -16.75 -6.98
CA LYS A 37 -11.28 -17.14 -6.47
C LYS A 37 -12.44 -16.79 -7.43
N LYS A 38 -12.21 -15.90 -8.40
CA LYS A 38 -13.25 -15.41 -9.33
C LYS A 38 -13.24 -16.09 -10.68
N SER A 39 -12.09 -16.55 -11.15
CA SER A 39 -11.90 -16.93 -12.56
C SER A 39 -11.21 -18.28 -12.76
N GLU A 40 -10.90 -19.00 -11.67
CA GLU A 40 -10.16 -20.28 -11.65
C GLU A 40 -8.78 -20.25 -12.32
N ARG A 41 -8.37 -19.12 -12.91
CA ARG A 41 -7.06 -18.89 -13.51
C ARG A 41 -5.94 -19.05 -12.48
N LEU A 42 -4.83 -19.60 -12.96
CA LEU A 42 -3.63 -19.85 -12.18
C LEU A 42 -2.66 -18.66 -12.26
N PHE A 43 -1.96 -18.44 -11.16
CA PHE A 43 -0.96 -17.39 -10.99
C PHE A 43 0.22 -17.93 -10.19
N LEU A 44 1.36 -17.26 -10.29
CA LEU A 44 2.54 -17.60 -9.51
C LEU A 44 2.96 -16.40 -8.65
N ALA A 45 3.03 -16.62 -7.34
CA ALA A 45 3.66 -15.67 -6.43
C ALA A 45 5.17 -15.93 -6.40
N LEU A 46 5.93 -14.88 -6.71
CA LEU A 46 7.37 -14.78 -6.55
C LEU A 46 7.64 -14.04 -5.24
N ILE A 47 8.18 -14.74 -4.24
CA ILE A 47 8.35 -14.24 -2.88
C ILE A 47 9.85 -14.01 -2.63
N PHE A 48 10.23 -12.78 -2.33
CA PHE A 48 11.63 -12.41 -2.12
C PHE A 48 12.07 -12.58 -0.66
N GLU A 49 13.37 -12.51 -0.39
CA GLU A 49 13.93 -12.69 0.96
C GLU A 49 13.33 -11.72 1.99
N ASP A 50 13.09 -10.48 1.59
CA ASP A 50 12.44 -9.45 2.42
C ASP A 50 10.91 -9.62 2.54
N GLN A 51 10.35 -10.72 2.01
CA GLN A 51 8.92 -11.05 1.95
C GLN A 51 8.06 -10.01 1.20
N SER A 52 8.67 -9.11 0.42
CA SER A 52 7.97 -8.47 -0.69
C SER A 52 7.65 -9.52 -1.77
N TYR A 53 6.75 -9.20 -2.69
CA TYR A 53 6.32 -10.19 -3.69
C TYR A 53 5.80 -9.57 -4.98
N VAL A 54 5.87 -10.35 -6.04
CA VAL A 54 5.18 -10.10 -7.31
C VAL A 54 4.32 -11.32 -7.63
N ILE A 55 3.09 -11.09 -8.07
CA ILE A 55 2.23 -12.14 -8.62
C ILE A 55 2.20 -11.96 -10.13
N ILE A 56 2.50 -13.04 -10.85
CA ILE A 56 2.46 -13.09 -12.31
C ILE A 56 1.35 -14.03 -12.80
N ASP A 57 0.83 -13.74 -13.99
CA ASP A 57 -0.04 -14.66 -14.72
C ASP A 57 0.78 -15.71 -15.51
N GLN A 58 0.07 -16.58 -16.24
CA GLN A 58 0.68 -17.66 -17.02
C GLN A 58 1.55 -17.18 -18.19
N SER A 59 1.42 -15.91 -18.61
CA SER A 59 2.31 -15.32 -19.61
C SER A 59 3.62 -14.77 -19.01
N GLY A 60 3.73 -14.79 -17.68
CA GLY A 60 4.81 -14.16 -16.95
C GLY A 60 4.59 -12.68 -16.65
N TYR A 61 3.41 -12.13 -16.97
CA TYR A 61 3.11 -10.71 -16.80
C TYR A 61 2.75 -10.39 -15.33
N PRO A 62 3.33 -9.34 -14.72
CA PRO A 62 2.98 -8.93 -13.35
C PRO A 62 1.56 -8.38 -13.25
N ILE A 63 0.74 -8.96 -12.39
CA ILE A 63 -0.64 -8.50 -12.11
C ILE A 63 -0.80 -7.87 -10.72
N GLU A 64 0.16 -8.11 -9.83
CA GLU A 64 0.21 -7.53 -8.49
C GLU A 64 1.66 -7.42 -8.02
N TYR A 65 2.02 -6.28 -7.43
CA TYR A 65 3.34 -6.04 -6.84
C TYR A 65 3.21 -5.36 -5.49
N SER A 66 3.71 -6.03 -4.45
CA SER A 66 3.90 -5.42 -3.13
C SER A 66 5.37 -5.10 -2.90
N PRO A 67 5.76 -3.80 -2.89
CA PRO A 67 7.14 -3.39 -2.65
C PRO A 67 7.55 -3.44 -1.18
N ALA A 68 6.59 -3.50 -0.26
CA ALA A 68 6.85 -3.42 1.17
C ALA A 68 7.35 -4.76 1.74
N GLU A 69 8.28 -4.64 2.68
CA GLU A 69 8.89 -5.78 3.37
C GLU A 69 7.90 -6.43 4.35
N TYR A 70 8.10 -7.73 4.59
CA TYR A 70 7.29 -8.53 5.53
C TYR A 70 5.79 -8.52 5.18
N THR A 71 5.45 -8.50 3.89
CA THR A 71 4.06 -8.32 3.42
C THR A 71 3.38 -9.58 2.92
N TYR A 72 4.13 -10.57 2.42
CA TYR A 72 3.52 -11.66 1.64
C TYR A 72 2.39 -12.38 2.37
N GLN A 73 2.60 -12.78 3.62
CA GLN A 73 1.58 -13.48 4.40
C GLN A 73 0.32 -12.64 4.61
N GLU A 74 0.47 -11.34 4.87
CA GLU A 74 -0.66 -10.42 5.03
C GLU A 74 -1.42 -10.31 3.71
N GLY A 75 -0.69 -10.08 2.61
CA GLY A 75 -1.23 -9.91 1.27
C GLY A 75 -1.91 -11.14 0.68
N ILE A 76 -1.65 -12.36 1.18
CA ILE A 76 -2.40 -13.55 0.76
C ILE A 76 -3.55 -13.90 1.70
N SER A 77 -3.51 -13.49 2.97
CA SER A 77 -4.36 -14.03 4.05
C SER A 77 -5.86 -13.77 3.88
N ARG A 78 -6.24 -12.67 3.20
CA ARG A 78 -7.65 -12.31 2.92
C ARG A 78 -7.88 -11.88 1.48
N SER A 79 -6.92 -12.22 0.63
CA SER A 79 -6.91 -11.83 -0.77
C SER A 79 -7.94 -12.57 -1.62
N ARG A 80 -8.01 -12.14 -2.87
CA ARG A 80 -8.70 -12.85 -3.97
C ARG A 80 -8.06 -14.20 -4.35
N TRP A 81 -6.96 -14.59 -3.71
CA TRP A 81 -6.19 -15.79 -4.02
C TRP A 81 -6.61 -16.99 -3.17
N ARG A 82 -6.70 -18.16 -3.81
CA ARG A 82 -6.72 -19.47 -3.18
C ARG A 82 -5.32 -20.07 -3.34
N LEU A 83 -4.73 -20.53 -2.24
CA LEU A 83 -3.44 -21.20 -2.26
C LEU A 83 -3.61 -22.61 -2.81
N LEU A 84 -2.78 -23.00 -3.77
CA LEU A 84 -2.72 -24.38 -4.26
C LEU A 84 -1.54 -25.10 -3.61
N ASN A 85 -1.78 -26.34 -3.21
CA ASN A 85 -0.76 -27.27 -2.75
C ASN A 85 -0.64 -28.36 -3.82
N GLU A 86 0.01 -28.04 -4.92
CA GLU A 86 0.19 -28.96 -6.04
C GLU A 86 1.66 -29.27 -6.27
N ALA A 87 1.93 -30.10 -7.28
CA ALA A 87 3.23 -30.63 -7.68
C ALA A 87 4.32 -29.53 -7.81
N PRO A 88 5.62 -29.92 -7.87
CA PRO A 88 6.71 -28.97 -8.05
C PRO A 88 6.44 -28.00 -9.21
N ILE A 89 6.59 -26.70 -8.95
CA ILE A 89 6.36 -25.66 -9.94
C ILE A 89 7.49 -25.71 -10.96
N GLU A 90 7.18 -26.08 -12.20
CA GLU A 90 8.10 -25.88 -13.32
C GLU A 90 8.21 -24.40 -13.65
N PHE A 91 9.18 -23.75 -13.02
CA PHE A 91 9.40 -22.30 -13.13
C PHE A 91 9.63 -21.81 -14.57
N SER A 92 10.14 -22.66 -15.47
CA SER A 92 10.31 -22.37 -16.89
C SER A 92 8.99 -22.15 -17.64
N GLN A 93 7.87 -22.66 -17.14
CA GLN A 93 6.55 -22.44 -17.73
C GLN A 93 6.02 -21.02 -17.48
N TRP A 94 6.55 -20.33 -16.48
CA TRP A 94 6.06 -19.02 -16.04
C TRP A 94 6.99 -17.88 -16.45
N ILE A 95 8.29 -18.15 -16.56
CA ILE A 95 9.30 -17.12 -16.78
C ILE A 95 10.27 -17.61 -17.85
N ASN A 96 10.37 -16.82 -18.92
CA ASN A 96 11.31 -17.08 -20.00
C ASN A 96 12.75 -16.85 -19.51
N ARG A 97 13.55 -17.92 -19.43
CA ARG A 97 14.92 -17.93 -18.86
C ARG A 97 16.01 -17.53 -19.84
N LYS A 98 15.71 -16.80 -20.92
CA LYS A 98 16.73 -16.41 -21.91
C LYS A 98 17.80 -15.45 -21.36
N GLU A 99 17.54 -14.80 -20.24
CA GLU A 99 18.47 -13.87 -19.58
C GLU A 99 18.97 -14.42 -18.24
N GLU A 100 20.25 -14.17 -17.92
CA GLU A 100 20.85 -14.53 -16.63
C GLU A 100 20.14 -13.88 -15.43
N MET A 101 19.57 -12.68 -15.62
CA MET A 101 18.82 -11.94 -14.60
C MET A 101 17.62 -11.22 -15.23
N PRO A 102 16.45 -11.86 -15.29
CA PRO A 102 15.27 -11.31 -15.96
C PRO A 102 14.78 -10.02 -15.28
N VAL A 103 14.32 -9.09 -16.12
CA VAL A 103 13.62 -7.88 -15.68
C VAL A 103 12.14 -8.18 -15.51
N LEU A 104 11.67 -8.23 -14.25
CA LEU A 104 10.27 -8.52 -13.95
C LEU A 104 9.43 -7.25 -13.91
N ILE A 105 10.00 -6.17 -13.38
CA ILE A 105 9.36 -4.85 -13.35
C ILE A 105 10.41 -3.82 -13.74
N GLU A 106 10.15 -3.10 -14.82
CA GLU A 106 11.02 -2.04 -15.30
C GLU A 106 11.17 -0.88 -14.29
N LYS A 107 12.35 -0.26 -14.32
CA LYS A 107 12.57 1.00 -13.60
C LYS A 107 11.60 2.05 -14.13
N LYS A 108 10.93 2.79 -13.23
CA LYS A 108 10.13 3.95 -13.66
C LYS A 108 11.02 4.99 -14.33
N LYS A 109 11.00 5.03 -15.66
CA LYS A 109 11.39 6.19 -16.50
C LYS A 109 10.09 6.89 -16.88
N SER A 110 10.14 8.21 -17.08
CA SER A 110 9.01 9.12 -17.28
C SER A 110 8.05 8.77 -18.45
N GLY A 111 7.38 7.62 -18.43
CA GLY A 111 6.42 7.22 -19.47
C GLY A 111 6.06 5.74 -19.61
N LYS A 112 6.81 4.76 -19.07
CA LYS A 112 6.37 3.34 -19.06
C LYS A 112 5.99 2.92 -17.66
N GLU A 113 4.69 2.98 -17.39
CA GLU A 113 4.10 2.52 -16.14
C GLU A 113 3.85 1.00 -16.21
N LEU A 114 3.85 0.33 -15.07
CA LEU A 114 3.43 -1.06 -14.99
C LEU A 114 1.91 -1.06 -15.12
N THR A 115 1.42 -1.25 -16.35
CA THR A 115 -0.01 -1.22 -16.65
C THR A 115 -0.67 -2.51 -16.17
N ASN A 116 -2.01 -2.51 -16.07
CA ASN A 116 -2.83 -3.66 -15.71
C ASN A 116 -2.35 -4.44 -14.46
N CYS A 117 -1.66 -3.74 -13.55
CA CYS A 117 -1.03 -4.32 -12.36
C CYS A 117 -1.33 -3.47 -11.13
N TRP A 118 -1.78 -4.12 -10.06
CA TRP A 118 -1.91 -3.43 -8.77
C TRP A 118 -0.55 -3.31 -8.10
N VAL A 119 -0.09 -2.09 -7.86
CA VAL A 119 1.16 -1.82 -7.15
C VAL A 119 0.86 -1.18 -5.81
N GLY A 120 1.24 -1.82 -4.71
CA GLY A 120 1.17 -1.20 -3.40
C GLY A 120 1.16 -2.13 -2.21
N LEU A 121 0.71 -1.58 -1.09
CA LEU A 121 0.74 -2.21 0.22
C LEU A 121 -0.43 -3.20 0.36
N PRO A 122 -0.28 -4.29 1.13
CA PRO A 122 -1.40 -5.18 1.43
C PRO A 122 -2.56 -4.42 2.09
N GLU A 123 -3.75 -4.58 1.54
CA GLU A 123 -4.98 -3.96 2.07
C GLU A 123 -5.28 -4.42 3.49
N GLU A 124 -4.86 -5.64 3.85
CA GLU A 124 -5.00 -6.22 5.19
C GLU A 124 -4.29 -5.39 6.27
N ARG A 125 -3.22 -4.66 5.94
CA ARG A 125 -2.56 -3.74 6.88
C ARG A 125 -3.47 -2.60 7.32
N PHE A 126 -4.45 -2.22 6.49
CA PHE A 126 -5.39 -1.13 6.75
C PHE A 126 -6.67 -1.59 7.45
N LEU A 127 -6.94 -2.89 7.49
CA LEU A 127 -8.12 -3.45 8.18
C LEU A 127 -8.16 -3.05 9.66
N ARG A 128 -7.00 -2.96 10.33
CA ARG A 128 -6.90 -2.54 11.74
C ARG A 128 -7.49 -1.15 11.97
N TYR A 129 -7.42 -0.28 10.96
CA TYR A 129 -7.90 1.09 11.01
C TYR A 129 -9.31 1.23 10.41
N LYS A 130 -10.00 0.14 10.04
CA LYS A 130 -11.32 0.19 9.38
C LYS A 130 -12.33 1.09 10.11
N LYS A 131 -12.32 1.08 11.45
CA LYS A 131 -13.25 1.87 12.28
C LYS A 131 -12.78 3.31 12.52
N TRP A 132 -11.66 3.73 11.93
CA TRP A 132 -11.12 5.08 12.07
C TRP A 132 -11.83 6.00 11.09
N ALA A 133 -13.12 6.17 11.33
CA ALA A 133 -14.01 6.95 10.50
C ALA A 133 -14.20 8.34 11.11
N THR A 134 -14.33 9.34 10.25
CA THR A 134 -14.68 10.71 10.65
C THR A 134 -16.12 10.70 11.20
N PRO A 135 -16.36 11.03 12.49
CA PRO A 135 -17.68 10.88 13.10
C PRO A 135 -18.69 11.88 12.56
N SER A 136 -18.25 13.10 12.26
CA SER A 136 -19.03 14.17 11.61
C SER A 136 -18.12 15.37 11.28
N GLY A 137 -18.61 16.30 10.46
CA GLY A 137 -17.92 17.54 10.12
C GLY A 137 -16.70 17.36 9.22
N TYR A 138 -15.74 18.27 9.31
CA TYR A 138 -14.65 18.40 8.33
C TYR A 138 -13.34 17.72 8.74
N LEU A 139 -13.35 16.78 9.69
CA LEU A 139 -12.13 16.21 10.30
C LEU A 139 -11.42 15.15 9.45
N CYS A 140 -11.78 14.98 8.17
CA CYS A 140 -11.20 13.96 7.31
C CYS A 140 -9.67 14.06 7.17
N GLY A 141 -9.11 15.28 7.18
CA GLY A 141 -7.65 15.49 7.18
C GLY A 141 -6.96 14.92 8.43
N THR A 142 -7.58 15.08 9.59
CA THR A 142 -7.10 14.50 10.87
C THR A 142 -7.14 12.97 10.85
N TYR A 143 -8.23 12.38 10.37
CA TYR A 143 -8.38 10.92 10.34
C TYR A 143 -7.47 10.26 9.29
N ALA A 144 -7.36 10.85 8.10
CA ALA A 144 -6.39 10.43 7.10
C ALA A 144 -4.95 10.50 7.64
N ALA A 145 -4.60 11.56 8.37
CA ALA A 145 -3.30 11.69 9.04
C ALA A 145 -3.11 10.60 10.10
N ALA A 146 -4.14 10.29 10.90
CA ALA A 146 -4.06 9.24 11.89
C ALA A 146 -3.77 7.87 11.24
N VAL A 147 -4.46 7.52 10.16
CA VAL A 147 -4.21 6.28 9.40
C VAL A 147 -2.79 6.24 8.84
N LEU A 148 -2.31 7.35 8.24
CA LEU A 148 -0.94 7.47 7.74
C LEU A 148 0.09 7.19 8.86
N LEU A 149 -0.04 7.88 10.00
CA LEU A 149 0.90 7.74 11.12
C LEU A 149 0.83 6.37 11.79
N ALA A 150 -0.37 5.80 11.92
CA ALA A 150 -0.55 4.46 12.46
C ALA A 150 0.14 3.41 11.59
N TYR A 151 0.03 3.52 10.27
CA TYR A 151 0.74 2.63 9.35
C TYR A 151 2.26 2.72 9.55
N TYR A 152 2.80 3.93 9.67
CA TYR A 152 4.24 4.12 9.92
C TYR A 152 4.67 3.44 11.22
N GLN A 153 3.94 3.62 12.32
CA GLN A 153 4.26 2.98 13.60
C GLN A 153 4.21 1.46 13.57
N ASP A 154 3.21 0.93 12.87
CA ASP A 154 2.95 -0.50 12.85
C ASP A 154 3.98 -1.23 11.95
N TYR A 155 4.42 -0.59 10.86
CA TYR A 155 5.15 -1.28 9.79
C TYR A 155 6.52 -0.70 9.42
N ARG A 156 6.98 0.41 10.01
CA ARG A 156 8.33 0.94 9.79
C ARG A 156 9.19 0.72 11.03
N LYS A 157 10.28 -0.02 10.86
CA LYS A 157 11.32 -0.22 11.89
C LYS A 157 11.83 1.18 12.27
N GLU A 158 11.83 1.51 13.57
CA GLU A 158 12.26 2.80 14.16
C GLU A 158 11.26 3.97 14.13
N TRP A 159 10.06 3.80 13.56
CA TRP A 159 9.03 4.85 13.68
C TRP A 159 8.10 4.58 14.87
N MET A 160 8.13 5.44 15.89
CA MET A 160 7.30 5.31 17.08
C MET A 160 6.76 6.66 17.54
N LEU A 161 5.52 6.66 18.02
CA LEU A 161 4.95 7.76 18.80
C LEU A 161 5.03 7.43 20.30
N PRO A 162 4.94 8.43 21.18
CA PRO A 162 4.78 8.22 22.61
C PRO A 162 3.62 7.26 22.91
N LEU A 163 3.82 6.37 23.89
CA LEU A 163 2.87 5.29 24.22
C LEU A 163 1.50 5.81 24.64
N GLU A 164 1.48 7.00 25.24
CA GLU A 164 0.30 7.74 25.70
C GLU A 164 -0.55 8.21 24.52
N ILE A 165 0.08 8.46 23.37
CA ILE A 165 -0.62 8.86 22.13
C ILE A 165 -1.07 7.63 21.35
N ARG A 166 -0.19 6.64 21.21
CA ARG A 166 -0.51 5.42 20.48
C ARG A 166 0.40 4.26 20.87
N LYS A 167 -0.21 3.12 21.24
CA LYS A 167 0.46 1.82 21.28
C LYS A 167 0.55 1.21 19.88
N LYS A 168 1.69 0.61 19.54
CA LYS A 168 1.85 -0.11 18.27
C LYS A 168 0.77 -1.19 18.13
N ASN A 169 0.24 -1.37 16.92
CA ASN A 169 -0.82 -2.31 16.59
C ASN A 169 -2.15 -2.11 17.33
N THR A 170 -2.42 -0.97 17.98
CA THR A 170 -3.75 -0.75 18.56
C THR A 170 -4.78 -0.35 17.50
N SER A 171 -6.02 -0.80 17.66
CA SER A 171 -7.17 -0.31 16.88
C SER A 171 -7.83 0.93 17.52
N ASN A 172 -7.35 1.39 18.68
CA ASN A 172 -7.84 2.62 19.30
C ASN A 172 -7.20 3.86 18.66
N SER A 173 -8.03 4.74 18.10
CA SER A 173 -7.59 5.98 17.44
C SER A 173 -7.63 7.21 18.36
N MET A 174 -8.34 7.15 19.49
CA MET A 174 -8.88 8.32 20.19
C MET A 174 -7.80 9.33 20.62
N ALA A 175 -6.75 8.86 21.29
CA ALA A 175 -5.65 9.72 21.75
C ALA A 175 -4.90 10.35 20.56
N LEU A 176 -4.58 9.55 19.54
CA LEU A 176 -3.93 10.01 18.32
C LEU A 176 -4.78 11.05 17.57
N THR A 177 -6.06 10.78 17.32
CA THR A 177 -6.95 11.70 16.59
C THR A 177 -7.19 12.99 17.38
N LYS A 178 -7.31 12.91 18.71
CA LYS A 178 -7.43 14.11 19.56
C LYS A 178 -6.16 14.97 19.47
N ALA A 179 -4.99 14.35 19.58
CA ALA A 179 -3.72 15.05 19.50
C ALA A 179 -3.48 15.66 18.11
N LEU A 180 -3.75 14.92 17.03
CA LEU A 180 -3.64 15.43 15.66
C LEU A 180 -4.64 16.55 15.36
N ARG A 181 -5.90 16.42 15.81
CA ARG A 181 -6.91 17.48 15.65
C ARG A 181 -6.42 18.80 16.22
N SER A 182 -5.77 18.78 17.39
CA SER A 182 -5.25 20.01 18.01
C SER A 182 -4.21 20.75 17.16
N GLN A 183 -3.52 20.04 16.26
CA GLN A 183 -2.45 20.60 15.42
C GLN A 183 -2.90 20.88 13.98
N ILE A 184 -3.81 20.05 13.45
CA ILE A 184 -4.25 20.13 12.05
C ILE A 184 -5.56 20.94 11.93
N GLN A 185 -6.52 20.70 12.83
CA GLN A 185 -7.90 21.18 12.72
C GLN A 185 -8.49 21.60 14.07
N PRO A 186 -7.88 22.57 14.79
CA PRO A 186 -8.35 22.96 16.13
C PRO A 186 -9.80 23.46 16.11
N LEU A 187 -10.15 24.25 15.09
CA LEU A 187 -11.50 24.80 14.87
C LEU A 187 -12.45 23.84 14.12
N GLY A 188 -11.98 22.66 13.72
CA GLY A 188 -12.79 21.69 12.97
C GLY A 188 -13.18 22.12 11.55
N LEU A 189 -12.47 23.09 10.96
CA LEU A 189 -12.71 23.59 9.60
C LEU A 189 -12.06 22.70 8.53
N PRO A 190 -12.52 22.76 7.26
CA PRO A 190 -11.87 22.07 6.13
C PRO A 190 -10.39 22.42 6.02
N THR A 191 -9.61 21.49 5.44
CA THR A 191 -8.15 21.67 5.30
C THR A 191 -7.65 21.46 3.89
N ILE A 192 -6.62 22.23 3.54
CA ILE A 192 -5.84 22.08 2.30
C ILE A 192 -4.51 21.35 2.57
N PRO A 193 -3.81 20.85 1.53
CA PRO A 193 -2.60 20.03 1.71
C PRO A 193 -1.52 20.68 2.58
N PHE A 194 -1.33 22.00 2.46
CA PHE A 194 -0.34 22.72 3.25
C PHE A 194 -0.66 22.64 4.75
N GLN A 195 -1.88 22.97 5.17
CA GLN A 195 -2.33 22.91 6.57
C GLN A 195 -2.18 21.51 7.17
N VAL A 196 -2.51 20.48 6.38
CA VAL A 196 -2.34 19.09 6.83
C VAL A 196 -0.87 18.76 7.03
N SER A 197 0.00 19.11 6.07
CA SER A 197 1.43 18.83 6.18
C SER A 197 2.13 19.59 7.32
N THR A 198 1.76 20.85 7.55
CA THR A 198 2.32 21.65 8.66
C THR A 198 1.81 21.15 9.99
N GLY A 199 0.53 20.82 10.11
CA GLY A 199 -0.05 20.25 11.32
C GLY A 199 0.54 18.89 11.70
N ILE A 200 0.74 17.98 10.73
CA ILE A 200 1.45 16.71 10.98
C ILE A 200 2.90 16.99 11.43
N SER A 201 3.61 17.88 10.75
CA SER A 201 5.01 18.20 11.11
C SER A 201 5.12 18.82 12.51
N SER A 202 4.18 19.71 12.88
CA SER A 202 4.09 20.28 14.23
C SER A 202 3.81 19.20 15.28
N PHE A 203 2.85 18.31 15.00
CA PHE A 203 2.55 17.17 15.85
C PHE A 203 3.77 16.27 16.05
N LEU A 204 4.50 15.92 14.98
CA LEU A 204 5.68 15.07 15.07
C LEU A 204 6.79 15.73 15.87
N LYS A 205 7.09 17.00 15.60
CA LYS A 205 8.09 17.79 16.35
C LYS A 205 7.76 17.84 17.85
N LYS A 206 6.50 18.11 18.21
CA LYS A 206 6.04 18.14 19.61
C LYS A 206 6.26 16.81 20.33
N ASN A 207 6.25 15.70 19.60
CA ASN A 207 6.37 14.35 20.14
C ASN A 207 7.76 13.73 19.88
N GLY A 208 8.79 14.57 19.70
CA GLY A 208 10.18 14.12 19.60
C GLY A 208 10.56 13.46 18.27
N ASN A 209 9.72 13.56 17.24
CA ASN A 209 10.00 13.00 15.92
C ASN A 209 10.47 14.10 14.95
N HIS A 210 11.61 13.87 14.30
CA HIS A 210 12.24 14.85 13.40
C HIS A 210 11.72 14.81 11.96
N GLU A 211 10.87 13.83 11.62
CA GLU A 211 10.29 13.72 10.29
C GLU A 211 9.30 14.85 10.00
N ARG A 212 9.28 15.29 8.74
CA ARG A 212 8.41 16.37 8.28
C ARG A 212 7.53 15.89 7.15
N ALA A 213 6.21 16.04 7.33
CA ALA A 213 5.27 15.78 6.26
C ALA A 213 5.42 16.84 5.16
N ARG A 214 5.25 16.40 3.91
CA ARG A 214 5.41 17.25 2.72
C ARG A 214 4.11 17.25 1.94
N ALA A 215 3.59 18.46 1.69
CA ALA A 215 2.54 18.67 0.72
C ALA A 215 3.08 18.60 -0.72
N THR A 216 2.26 18.17 -1.66
CA THR A 216 2.52 18.29 -3.10
C THR A 216 1.21 18.65 -3.77
N LEU A 217 1.15 19.84 -4.36
CA LEU A 217 -0.07 20.38 -5.00
C LEU A 217 -0.17 19.96 -6.47
N LEU A 218 0.95 19.99 -7.19
CA LEU A 218 1.04 19.55 -8.59
C LEU A 218 1.76 18.20 -8.68
N GLY A 219 1.25 17.31 -9.53
CA GLY A 219 1.83 15.98 -9.73
C GLY A 219 1.48 14.99 -8.62
N SER A 220 0.21 14.99 -8.18
CA SER A 220 -0.30 14.07 -7.15
C SER A 220 -0.04 12.61 -7.48
N TRP A 221 -0.31 12.21 -8.74
CA TRP A 221 -0.04 10.85 -9.25
C TRP A 221 1.43 10.45 -9.12
N GLN A 222 2.34 11.31 -9.58
CA GLN A 222 3.77 11.05 -9.56
C GLN A 222 4.28 10.92 -8.12
N ARG A 223 3.79 11.78 -7.22
CA ARG A 223 4.13 11.70 -5.79
C ARG A 223 3.57 10.44 -5.14
N ALA A 224 2.29 10.13 -5.35
CA ALA A 224 1.63 8.97 -4.75
C ALA A 224 2.28 7.67 -5.19
N THR A 225 2.43 7.47 -6.50
CA THR A 225 3.05 6.25 -7.06
C THR A 225 4.49 6.08 -6.61
N LYS A 226 5.28 7.16 -6.51
CA LYS A 226 6.64 7.11 -5.96
C LYS A 226 6.65 6.55 -4.53
N ARG A 227 5.83 7.10 -3.64
CA ARG A 227 5.80 6.70 -2.23
C ARG A 227 5.27 5.29 -2.05
N ILE A 228 4.23 4.92 -2.79
CA ILE A 228 3.66 3.58 -2.74
C ILE A 228 4.71 2.55 -3.20
N ARG A 229 5.50 2.83 -4.25
CA ARG A 229 6.66 2.00 -4.65
C ARG A 229 7.77 1.94 -3.61
N GLU A 230 7.89 2.94 -2.74
CA GLU A 230 8.78 2.95 -1.57
C GLU A 230 8.18 2.20 -0.36
N GLY A 231 7.00 1.60 -0.50
CA GLY A 231 6.31 0.90 0.58
C GLY A 231 5.67 1.83 1.61
N LYS A 232 5.25 3.03 1.18
CA LYS A 232 4.70 4.09 2.05
C LYS A 232 3.34 4.56 1.54
N PRO A 233 2.29 4.58 2.38
CA PRO A 233 1.01 5.15 1.99
C PRO A 233 1.09 6.67 1.91
N VAL A 234 0.11 7.28 1.25
CA VAL A 234 0.05 8.72 0.98
C VAL A 234 -1.36 9.23 1.20
N MET A 235 -1.48 10.37 1.87
CA MET A 235 -2.76 11.06 1.95
C MET A 235 -3.04 11.77 0.63
N ILE A 236 -4.24 11.62 0.11
CA ILE A 236 -4.70 12.26 -1.13
C ILE A 236 -5.89 13.15 -0.79
N GLY A 237 -5.80 14.42 -1.19
CA GLY A 237 -6.95 15.31 -1.20
C GLY A 237 -7.74 15.08 -2.49
N ILE A 238 -9.04 14.77 -2.37
CA ILE A 238 -9.94 14.58 -3.49
C ILE A 238 -11.00 15.68 -3.53
N LEU A 239 -11.42 16.11 -4.72
CA LEU A 239 -12.34 17.24 -4.87
C LEU A 239 -13.62 16.88 -5.61
N LYS A 240 -14.74 17.48 -5.18
CA LYS A 240 -16.03 17.38 -5.87
C LYS A 240 -15.93 17.86 -7.32
N VAL A 241 -15.23 18.98 -7.55
CA VAL A 241 -15.06 19.57 -8.88
C VAL A 241 -14.29 18.67 -9.85
N LEU A 242 -13.49 17.74 -9.32
CA LEU A 242 -12.76 16.74 -10.10
C LEU A 242 -13.52 15.40 -10.22
N GLY A 243 -14.80 15.37 -9.83
CA GLY A 243 -15.67 14.21 -9.98
C GLY A 243 -15.79 13.32 -8.73
N SER A 244 -15.21 13.72 -7.58
CA SER A 244 -15.31 12.95 -6.34
C SER A 244 -16.76 12.83 -5.85
N THR A 245 -17.25 11.60 -5.73
CA THR A 245 -18.55 11.29 -5.11
C THR A 245 -18.55 11.49 -3.60
N TYR A 246 -17.37 11.64 -2.99
CA TYR A 246 -17.19 11.96 -1.58
C TYR A 246 -17.26 13.47 -1.31
N GLY A 247 -17.42 14.30 -2.36
CA GLY A 247 -17.20 15.73 -2.25
C GLY A 247 -15.73 16.07 -2.05
N ASN A 248 -15.45 17.15 -1.31
CA ASN A 248 -14.08 17.51 -0.92
C ASN A 248 -13.67 16.70 0.31
N HIS A 249 -12.64 15.87 0.18
CA HIS A 249 -12.32 14.86 1.20
C HIS A 249 -10.84 14.50 1.24
N TRP A 250 -10.42 13.86 2.33
CA TRP A 250 -9.08 13.30 2.52
C TRP A 250 -9.16 11.78 2.66
N VAL A 251 -8.36 11.07 1.87
CA VAL A 251 -8.24 9.60 1.91
C VAL A 251 -6.78 9.20 2.05
N THR A 252 -6.50 7.97 2.49
CA THR A 252 -5.14 7.43 2.57
C THR A 252 -4.95 6.35 1.52
N ALA A 253 -4.26 6.68 0.43
CA ALA A 253 -3.94 5.77 -0.67
C ALA A 253 -2.76 4.88 -0.31
N TYR A 254 -2.87 3.60 -0.66
CA TYR A 254 -1.85 2.60 -0.35
C TYR A 254 -1.51 1.66 -1.51
N ALA A 255 -2.33 1.66 -2.57
CA ALA A 255 -2.00 1.02 -3.83
C ALA A 255 -2.52 1.84 -5.01
N TYR A 256 -1.94 1.63 -6.18
CA TYR A 256 -2.36 2.24 -7.43
C TYR A 256 -2.44 1.22 -8.56
N PHE A 257 -3.19 1.58 -9.59
CA PHE A 257 -3.35 0.80 -10.81
C PHE A 257 -3.47 1.77 -11.99
N GLU A 258 -2.95 1.35 -13.13
CA GLU A 258 -3.10 2.08 -14.39
C GLU A 258 -3.41 1.10 -15.51
N THR A 259 -4.43 1.41 -16.32
CA THR A 259 -4.76 0.60 -17.50
C THR A 259 -3.78 0.88 -18.64
N GLU A 260 -3.75 -0.02 -19.63
CA GLU A 260 -3.03 0.25 -20.89
C GLU A 260 -3.53 1.49 -21.62
N THR A 261 -4.79 1.87 -21.43
CA THR A 261 -5.40 3.08 -21.99
C THR A 261 -5.13 4.35 -21.17
N GLY A 262 -4.40 4.24 -20.05
CA GLY A 262 -3.99 5.37 -19.22
C GLY A 262 -4.98 5.80 -18.13
N GLU A 263 -6.05 5.03 -17.91
CA GLU A 263 -6.94 5.25 -16.77
C GLU A 263 -6.24 4.85 -15.47
N ARG A 264 -6.37 5.69 -14.43
CA ARG A 264 -5.61 5.54 -13.20
C ARG A 264 -6.54 5.44 -12.00
N TYR A 265 -6.20 4.55 -11.08
CA TYR A 265 -6.98 4.27 -9.89
C TYR A 265 -6.09 4.15 -8.65
N TYR A 266 -6.67 4.47 -7.50
CA TYR A 266 -6.07 4.18 -6.20
C TYR A 266 -6.93 3.19 -5.43
N LYS A 267 -6.30 2.33 -4.63
CA LYS A 267 -6.94 1.74 -3.45
C LYS A 267 -6.65 2.62 -2.25
N VAL A 268 -7.70 2.92 -1.49
CA VAL A 268 -7.65 3.86 -0.38
C VAL A 268 -8.36 3.32 0.86
N HIS A 269 -7.89 3.80 2.01
CA HIS A 269 -8.74 3.91 3.19
C HIS A 269 -9.48 5.24 3.11
N ASP A 270 -10.81 5.17 3.05
CA ASP A 270 -11.67 6.31 2.76
C ASP A 270 -12.01 7.17 3.98
N ASN A 271 -11.54 6.81 5.17
CA ASN A 271 -11.84 7.49 6.43
C ASN A 271 -13.35 7.63 6.75
N TRP A 272 -14.20 6.84 6.10
CA TRP A 272 -15.65 6.70 6.34
C TRP A 272 -16.08 5.25 6.58
N GLY A 273 -15.14 4.30 6.61
CA GLY A 273 -15.35 2.94 7.05
C GLY A 273 -14.99 1.87 6.03
N ASP A 274 -14.61 2.28 4.81
CA ASP A 274 -14.11 1.41 3.76
C ASP A 274 -12.59 1.54 3.62
N TYR A 275 -11.87 0.48 4.01
CA TYR A 275 -10.41 0.42 3.92
C TYR A 275 -9.91 -0.14 2.58
N HIS A 276 -10.81 -0.58 1.68
CA HIS A 276 -10.47 -1.20 0.40
C HIS A 276 -11.16 -0.52 -0.80
N LYS A 277 -11.55 0.75 -0.64
CA LYS A 277 -12.23 1.50 -1.67
C LYS A 277 -11.30 1.72 -2.87
N VAL A 278 -11.81 1.51 -4.07
CA VAL A 278 -11.15 1.91 -5.32
C VAL A 278 -11.74 3.24 -5.79
N ILE A 279 -10.88 4.21 -6.10
CA ILE A 279 -11.29 5.53 -6.61
C ILE A 279 -10.46 5.93 -7.85
N PRO A 280 -11.04 6.70 -8.79
CA PRO A 280 -10.27 7.32 -9.87
C PRO A 280 -9.19 8.26 -9.35
N ALA A 281 -7.98 8.18 -9.91
CA ALA A 281 -6.88 9.07 -9.54
C ALA A 281 -7.09 10.51 -10.04
N SER A 282 -7.95 10.70 -11.06
CA SER A 282 -8.34 12.01 -11.58
C SER A 282 -9.02 12.90 -10.54
N TRP A 283 -9.58 12.32 -9.47
CA TRP A 283 -10.20 13.08 -8.38
C TRP A 283 -9.18 13.86 -7.53
N SER A 284 -7.89 13.56 -7.66
CA SER A 284 -6.85 14.06 -6.77
C SER A 284 -6.42 15.50 -7.07
N ASN A 285 -6.33 16.33 -6.03
CA ASN A 285 -5.90 17.73 -6.10
C ASN A 285 -4.62 18.03 -5.30
N GLY A 286 -4.03 17.00 -4.71
CA GLY A 286 -2.80 17.14 -3.95
C GLY A 286 -2.58 15.98 -3.01
N THR A 287 -1.40 15.95 -2.41
CA THR A 287 -1.00 14.87 -1.50
C THR A 287 -0.30 15.41 -0.26
N VAL A 288 -0.32 14.61 0.80
CA VAL A 288 0.58 14.75 1.95
C VAL A 288 1.24 13.40 2.20
N SER A 289 2.56 13.39 2.30
CA SER A 289 3.34 12.17 2.58
C SER A 289 4.47 12.46 3.56
N LEU A 290 4.89 11.42 4.27
CA LEU A 290 6.14 11.42 5.01
C LEU A 290 7.30 10.99 4.09
N PRO A 291 8.55 11.39 4.42
CA PRO A 291 9.73 11.05 3.63
C PRO A 291 10.01 9.55 3.55
#